data_AF-A0A1V5S3N3-F1
#
_entry.id   AF-A0A1V5S3N3-F1
#
_cell.length_a   1.000
_cell.length_b   1.000
_cell.length_c   1.000
_cell.angle_alpha   90.00
_cell.angle_beta   90.00
_cell.angle_gamma   90.00
#
_symmetry.space_group_name_H-M   'P 1'
#
loop_
_entity.id
_entity.type
_entity.pdbx_description
1 polymer ?
#
loop_
_entity_poly.entity_id
_entity_poly.type
_entity_poly.pdbx_seq_one_letter_code
_entity_poly.pdbx_strand_id
1 'polypeptide(L)'
;MTIPLWSNANKIKQAKSALLASESKQIDEKQQFLSSLEIQYTRVVGLKKAADKYRLSLGNANNSLLLKKALDAGQISLLNYILEVTVYYDTVIKALEAERDFQKSYAELTAVEL
;
A
#
# COMPACT_ATOMS: atom_id res chain seq x y z
N MET A 1 -22.21 -60.35 17.75
CA MET A 1 -21.72 -59.49 16.66
C MET A 1 -22.89 -58.61 16.22
N THR A 2 -22.80 -57.30 16.38
CA THR A 2 -23.93 -56.37 16.18
C THR A 2 -23.57 -55.42 15.04
N ILE A 3 -24.36 -55.42 13.97
CA ILE A 3 -24.18 -54.51 12.83
C ILE A 3 -25.08 -53.30 13.07
N PRO A 4 -24.52 -52.11 13.40
CA PRO A 4 -25.32 -50.96 13.76
C PRO A 4 -25.74 -50.21 12.50
N LEU A 5 -26.94 -50.52 11.99
CA LEU A 5 -27.49 -49.91 10.78
C LEU A 5 -27.70 -48.38 10.90
N TRP A 6 -28.00 -47.89 12.10
CA TRP A 6 -28.29 -46.47 12.37
C TRP A 6 -27.05 -45.60 12.61
N SER A 7 -25.96 -46.18 13.11
CA SER A 7 -24.68 -45.45 13.31
C SER A 7 -24.08 -45.00 11.97
N ASN A 8 -24.25 -45.81 10.93
CA ASN A 8 -23.67 -45.54 9.61
C ASN A 8 -24.35 -44.34 8.90
N ALA A 9 -25.67 -44.17 9.07
CA ALA A 9 -26.40 -43.04 8.51
C ALA A 9 -25.93 -41.68 9.09
N ASN A 10 -25.65 -41.63 10.40
CA ASN A 10 -25.13 -40.43 11.06
C ASN A 10 -23.70 -40.09 10.60
N LYS A 11 -22.84 -41.10 10.42
CA LYS A 11 -21.48 -40.91 9.88
C LYS A 11 -21.50 -40.35 8.46
N ILE A 12 -22.41 -40.85 7.61
CA ILE A 12 -22.58 -40.34 6.23
C ILE A 12 -23.07 -38.89 6.25
N LYS A 13 -24.03 -38.55 7.12
CA LYS A 13 -24.52 -37.18 7.27
C LYS A 13 -23.40 -36.24 7.72
N GLN A 14 -22.60 -36.65 8.72
CA GLN A 14 -21.46 -35.89 9.19
C GLN A 14 -20.40 -35.69 8.11
N ALA A 15 -20.07 -36.74 7.34
CA ALA A 15 -19.12 -36.66 6.23
C ALA A 15 -19.61 -35.71 5.13
N LYS A 16 -20.91 -35.73 4.78
CA LYS A 16 -21.51 -34.77 3.84
C LYS A 16 -21.45 -33.34 4.35
N SER A 17 -21.76 -33.11 5.63
CA SER A 17 -21.64 -31.78 6.23
C SER A 17 -20.19 -31.29 6.28
N ALA A 18 -19.23 -32.18 6.55
CA ALA A 18 -17.80 -31.83 6.50
C ALA A 18 -17.33 -31.50 5.08
N LEU A 19 -17.81 -32.23 4.07
CA LEU A 19 -17.52 -31.93 2.67
C LEU A 19 -18.06 -30.55 2.27
N LEU A 20 -19.33 -30.28 2.57
CA LEU A 20 -19.94 -28.96 2.31
C LEU A 20 -19.20 -27.83 3.04
N ALA A 21 -18.81 -28.05 4.30
CA ALA A 21 -18.01 -27.08 5.04
C ALA A 21 -16.63 -26.84 4.40
N SER A 22 -15.99 -27.88 3.87
CA SER A 22 -14.72 -27.77 3.16
C SER A 22 -14.86 -27.02 1.83
N GLU A 23 -15.93 -27.28 1.08
CA GLU A 23 -16.23 -26.56 -0.17
C GLU A 23 -16.53 -25.08 0.10
N SER A 24 -17.36 -24.78 1.11
CA SER A 24 -17.60 -23.41 1.55
C SER A 24 -16.33 -22.71 2.01
N LYS A 25 -15.46 -23.40 2.76
CA LYS A 25 -14.17 -22.84 3.20
C LYS A 25 -13.27 -22.50 2.01
N GLN A 26 -13.23 -23.35 0.99
CA GLN A 26 -12.45 -23.09 -0.23
C GLN A 26 -12.96 -21.86 -1.00
N ILE A 27 -14.29 -21.70 -1.09
CA ILE A 27 -14.92 -20.54 -1.73
C ILE A 27 -14.59 -19.27 -0.93
N ASP A 28 -14.74 -19.32 0.39
CA ASP A 28 -14.43 -18.19 1.28
C ASP A 28 -12.94 -17.79 1.20
N GLU A 29 -12.02 -18.76 1.21
CA GLU A 29 -10.58 -18.51 1.06
C GLU A 29 -10.27 -17.82 -0.27
N LYS A 30 -10.87 -18.29 -1.37
CA LYS A 30 -10.71 -17.65 -2.69
C LYS A 30 -11.26 -16.23 -2.70
N GLN A 31 -12.41 -15.99 -2.08
CA GLN A 31 -13.01 -14.67 -2.01
C GLN A 31 -12.17 -13.70 -1.16
N GLN A 32 -11.66 -14.17 -0.02
CA GLN A 32 -10.77 -13.39 0.85
C GLN A 32 -9.46 -13.04 0.13
N PHE A 33 -8.91 -13.98 -0.64
CA PHE A 33 -7.71 -13.74 -1.44
C PHE A 33 -7.94 -12.64 -2.48
N LEU A 34 -9.01 -12.73 -3.28
CA LEU A 34 -9.35 -11.74 -4.30
C LEU A 34 -9.60 -10.35 -3.70
N SER A 35 -10.34 -10.28 -2.60
CA SER A 35 -10.59 -9.03 -1.87
C SER A 35 -9.30 -8.40 -1.35
N SER A 36 -8.40 -9.21 -0.80
CA SER A 36 -7.10 -8.75 -0.32
C SER A 36 -6.24 -8.19 -1.46
N LEU A 37 -6.26 -8.84 -2.63
CA LEU A 37 -5.54 -8.39 -3.81
C LEU A 37 -6.07 -7.05 -4.33
N GLU A 38 -7.39 -6.86 -4.35
CA GLU A 38 -8.02 -5.61 -4.77
C GLU A 38 -7.65 -4.44 -3.84
N ILE A 39 -7.66 -4.67 -2.53
CA ILE A 39 -7.25 -3.68 -1.52
C ILE A 39 -5.78 -3.29 -1.70
N GLN A 40 -4.90 -4.28 -1.86
CA GLN A 40 -3.46 -4.05 -2.06
C GLN A 40 -3.19 -3.27 -3.35
N TYR A 41 -3.81 -3.67 -4.46
CA TYR A 41 -3.69 -2.98 -5.74
C TYR A 41 -4.14 -1.52 -5.63
N THR A 42 -5.31 -1.27 -5.04
CA THR A 42 -5.84 0.09 -4.85
C THR A 42 -4.90 0.95 -4.02
N ARG A 43 -4.30 0.38 -2.96
CA ARG A 43 -3.29 1.05 -2.14
C ARG A 43 -2.05 1.42 -2.94
N VAL A 44 -1.51 0.48 -3.73
CA VAL A 44 -0.33 0.71 -4.58
C VAL A 44 -0.58 1.84 -5.58
N VAL A 45 -1.75 1.84 -6.25
CA VAL A 45 -2.13 2.91 -7.18
C VAL A 45 -2.23 4.27 -6.48
N GLY A 46 -2.79 4.31 -5.26
CA GLY A 46 -2.86 5.52 -4.44
C GLY A 46 -1.47 6.07 -4.08
N LEU A 47 -0.58 5.19 -3.62
CA LEU A 47 0.80 5.54 -3.28
C LEU A 47 1.58 6.06 -4.50
N LYS A 48 1.41 5.41 -5.66
CA LYS A 48 2.01 5.87 -6.92
C LYS A 48 1.59 7.30 -7.28
N LYS A 49 0.29 7.59 -7.19
CA LYS A 49 -0.24 8.94 -7.46
C LYS A 49 0.33 9.99 -6.51
N ALA A 50 0.47 9.64 -5.23
CA ALA A 50 1.09 10.52 -4.24
C ALA A 50 2.56 10.80 -4.58
N ALA A 51 3.34 9.75 -4.86
CA ALA A 51 4.75 9.87 -5.24
C ALA A 51 4.95 10.71 -6.51
N ASP A 52 4.14 10.47 -7.55
CA ASP A 52 4.18 11.26 -8.79
C ASP A 52 3.87 12.74 -8.54
N LYS A 53 2.88 13.04 -7.69
CA LYS A 53 2.54 14.43 -7.33
C LYS A 53 3.70 15.12 -6.61
N TYR A 54 4.32 14.45 -5.64
CA TYR A 54 5.48 14.99 -4.93
C TYR A 54 6.66 15.22 -5.87
N ARG A 55 6.93 14.30 -6.80
CA ARG A 55 7.99 14.45 -7.81
C ARG A 55 7.76 15.68 -8.69
N LEU A 56 6.54 15.92 -9.14
CA LEU A 56 6.18 17.11 -9.91
C LEU A 56 6.34 18.40 -9.09
N SER A 57 5.88 18.40 -7.85
CA SER A 57 6.02 19.56 -6.96
C SER A 57 7.49 19.92 -6.70
N LEU A 58 8.36 18.93 -6.49
CA LEU A 58 9.80 19.16 -6.30
C LEU A 58 10.50 19.66 -7.56
N GLY A 59 10.14 19.13 -8.73
CA GLY A 59 10.67 19.61 -10.01
C GLY A 59 10.38 21.10 -10.24
N ASN A 60 9.22 21.58 -9.81
CA ASN A 60 8.82 22.98 -9.90
C ASN A 60 9.38 23.87 -8.76
N ALA A 61 9.71 23.27 -7.61
CA ALA A 61 10.14 23.98 -6.41
C ALA A 61 11.66 24.15 -6.27
N ASN A 62 12.47 23.72 -7.25
CA ASN A 62 13.92 23.86 -7.21
C ASN A 62 14.37 25.32 -7.42
N ASN A 63 14.07 26.18 -6.45
CA ASN A 63 14.40 27.61 -6.40
C ASN A 63 15.52 27.91 -5.39
N SER A 64 16.16 26.90 -4.81
CA SER A 64 17.24 27.04 -3.81
C SER A 64 18.35 28.01 -4.28
N LEU A 65 18.74 27.92 -5.54
CA LEU A 65 19.70 28.81 -6.20
C LEU A 65 19.21 30.26 -6.31
N LEU A 66 17.92 30.47 -6.59
CA LEU A 66 17.32 31.80 -6.67
C LEU A 66 17.14 32.43 -5.28
N LEU A 67 16.73 31.62 -4.30
CA LEU A 67 16.62 32.04 -2.90
C LEU A 67 17.98 32.50 -2.35
N LYS A 68 19.06 31.77 -2.66
CA LYS A 68 20.41 32.16 -2.26
C LYS A 68 20.84 33.48 -2.90
N LYS A 69 20.58 33.67 -4.20
CA LYS A 69 20.84 34.95 -4.90
C LYS A 69 20.05 36.11 -4.30
N ALA A 70 18.78 35.91 -3.98
CA ALA A 70 17.94 36.93 -3.37
C ALA A 70 18.44 37.32 -1.97
N LEU A 71 18.91 36.34 -1.19
CA LEU A 71 19.53 36.58 0.12
C LEU A 71 20.83 37.38 -0.03
N ASP A 72 21.72 36.98 -0.95
CA ASP A 72 23.00 37.65 -1.18
C ASP A 72 22.83 39.08 -1.71
N ALA A 73 21.76 39.32 -2.48
CA ALA A 73 21.37 40.64 -2.94
C ALA A 73 20.61 41.47 -1.87
N GLY A 74 20.38 40.93 -0.67
CA GLY A 74 19.63 41.59 0.40
C GLY A 74 18.13 41.76 0.13
N GLN A 75 17.58 41.06 -0.87
CA GLN A 75 16.17 41.13 -1.26
C GLN A 75 15.25 40.33 -0.33
N ILE A 76 15.80 39.34 0.39
CA ILE A 76 15.10 38.59 1.44
C ILE A 76 15.95 38.55 2.71
N SER A 77 15.28 38.40 3.86
CA SER A 77 15.95 38.19 5.14
C SER A 77 16.52 36.76 5.24
N LEU A 78 17.52 36.59 6.12
CA LEU A 78 18.05 35.26 6.46
C LEU A 78 16.94 34.34 7.03
N LEU A 79 16.01 34.88 7.81
CA LEU A 79 14.88 34.13 8.35
C LEU A 79 13.99 33.57 7.24
N ASN A 80 13.64 34.39 6.24
CA ASN A 80 12.84 33.95 5.10
C ASN A 80 13.57 32.88 4.30
N TYR A 81 14.87 33.03 4.09
CA TYR A 81 15.68 32.01 3.42
C TYR A 81 15.65 30.66 4.17
N ILE A 82 15.86 30.67 5.49
CA ILE A 82 15.86 29.44 6.30
C ILE A 82 14.49 28.76 6.27
N LEU A 83 13.40 29.53 6.34
CA LEU A 83 12.04 28.99 6.29
C LEU A 83 11.79 28.26 4.97
N GLU A 84 12.07 28.90 3.83
CA GLU A 84 11.86 28.32 2.51
C GLU A 84 12.71 27.07 2.26
N VAL A 85 13.98 27.08 2.71
CA VAL A 85 14.86 25.91 2.60
C VAL A 85 14.36 24.74 3.46
N THR A 86 13.84 25.03 4.67
CA THR A 86 13.27 23.99 5.54
C THR A 86 12.05 23.34 4.89
N VAL A 87 11.13 24.15 4.37
CA VAL A 87 9.92 23.67 3.67
C VAL A 87 10.30 22.82 2.45
N TYR A 88 11.33 23.23 1.70
CA TYR A 88 11.83 22.45 0.58
C TYR A 88 12.31 21.07 1.02
N TYR A 89 13.19 20.99 2.03
CA TYR A 89 13.72 19.70 2.49
C TYR A 89 12.65 18.81 3.14
N ASP A 90 11.69 19.36 3.88
CA ASP A 90 10.55 18.60 4.41
C ASP A 90 9.72 17.99 3.27
N THR A 91 9.55 18.73 2.18
CA THR A 91 8.84 18.24 0.99
C THR A 91 9.63 17.14 0.28
N VAL A 92 10.96 17.26 0.21
CA VAL A 92 11.85 16.21 -0.33
C VAL A 92 11.73 14.92 0.49
N ILE A 93 11.76 15.03 1.82
CA ILE A 93 11.64 13.86 2.70
C ILE A 93 10.30 13.17 2.48
N LYS A 94 9.19 13.91 2.50
CA LYS A 94 7.85 13.36 2.25
C LYS A 94 7.73 12.67 0.89
N ALA A 95 8.38 13.22 -0.14
CA ALA A 95 8.43 12.61 -1.47
C ALA A 95 9.14 11.26 -1.45
N LEU A 96 10.31 11.19 -0.79
CA LEU A 96 11.10 9.97 -0.68
C LEU A 96 10.37 8.90 0.15
N GLU A 97 9.67 9.29 1.21
CA GLU A 97 8.83 8.39 2.00
C GLU A 97 7.67 7.83 1.17
N ALA A 98 6.98 8.67 0.39
CA ALA A 98 5.91 8.23 -0.50
C ALA A 98 6.41 7.26 -1.57
N GLU A 99 7.58 7.53 -2.18
CA GLU A 99 8.21 6.64 -3.16
C GLU A 99 8.60 5.30 -2.52
N ARG A 100 9.24 5.33 -1.34
CA ARG A 100 9.60 4.12 -0.60
C ARG A 100 8.37 3.26 -0.31
N ASP A 101 7.30 3.87 0.18
CA ASP A 101 6.08 3.15 0.56
C ASP A 101 5.39 2.55 -0.68
N PHE A 102 5.37 3.28 -1.80
CA PHE A 102 4.95 2.74 -3.10
C PHE A 102 5.76 1.51 -3.50
N GLN A 103 7.09 1.61 -3.52
CA GLN A 103 7.97 0.52 -3.96
C GLN A 103 7.84 -0.72 -3.08
N LYS A 104 7.71 -0.55 -1.76
CA LYS A 104 7.47 -1.66 -0.83
C LYS A 104 6.14 -2.37 -1.10
N SER A 105 5.05 -1.62 -1.20
CA SER A 105 3.73 -2.20 -1.46
C SER A 105 3.64 -2.83 -2.85
N TYR A 106 4.35 -2.29 -3.85
CA TYR A 106 4.45 -2.90 -5.16
C TYR A 106 5.20 -4.24 -5.11
N ALA A 107 6.33 -4.30 -4.40
CA ALA A 107 7.07 -5.55 -4.21
C ALA A 107 6.22 -6.63 -3.52
N GLU A 108 5.51 -6.26 -2.44
CA GLU A 108 4.56 -7.16 -1.75
C GLU A 108 3.48 -7.69 -2.69
N LEU A 109 2.87 -6.81 -3.50
CA LEU A 109 1.85 -7.19 -4.48
C LEU A 109 2.39 -8.19 -5.51
N THR A 110 3.56 -7.91 -6.10
CA THR A 110 4.17 -8.77 -7.11
C THR A 110 4.70 -10.09 -6.57
N ALA A 111 5.04 -10.16 -5.28
CA ALA A 111 5.48 -11.39 -4.64
C ALA A 111 4.34 -12.42 -4.47
N VAL A 112 3.08 -11.97 -4.49
CA VAL A 112 1.89 -12.85 -4.41
C VAL A 112 1.51 -13.41 -5.78
N GLU A 113 1.95 -12.78 -6.88
CA GLU A 113 1.69 -13.25 -8.26
C GLU A 113 2.67 -14.34 -8.75
N LEU A 114 3.78 -14.58 -8.01
CA LEU A 114 4.82 -15.59 -8.31
C LEU A 114 4.62 -16.88 -7.50
#